data_AF-A0A7J4SI86-F1
#
_entry.id   AF-A0A7J4SI86-F1
#
_cell.length_a   1.000
_cell.length_b   1.000
_cell.length_c   1.000
_cell.angle_alpha   90.00
_cell.angle_beta   90.00
_cell.angle_gamma   90.00
#
_symmetry.space_group_name_H-M   'P 1'
#
loop_
_entity.id
_entity.type
_entity.pdbx_description
1 polymer ?
#
loop_
_entity_poly.entity_id
_entity_poly.type
_entity_poly.pdbx_seq_one_letter_code
_entity_poly.pdbx_strand_id
1 'polypeptide(L)' 'TVNNHQDALQIFEAANSLIGQESSHSIMGLGNGGDWVRLHAPVLEQEIVYATMMNHFRLSDKGLINVRDLRDAWALMEY' A
#
# COMPACT_ATOMS: atom_id res chain seq x y z
N THR A 1 4.98 -13.19 -0.43
CA THR A 1 4.42 -12.71 -1.72
C THR A 1 2.94 -13.01 -1.74
N VAL A 2 2.15 -12.09 -2.25
CA VAL A 2 0.69 -12.11 -2.39
C VAL A 2 0.37 -12.89 -3.67
N ASN A 3 -0.34 -14.00 -3.54
CA ASN A 3 -0.64 -14.87 -4.68
C ASN A 3 -2.04 -14.62 -5.24
N ASN A 4 -2.92 -14.04 -4.43
CA ASN A 4 -4.30 -13.71 -4.79
C ASN A 4 -4.79 -12.48 -3.99
N HIS A 5 -5.96 -11.95 -4.34
CA HIS A 5 -6.55 -10.79 -3.66
C HIS A 5 -6.87 -11.04 -2.19
N GLN A 6 -7.12 -12.29 -1.78
CA GLN A 6 -7.39 -12.63 -0.39
C GLN A 6 -6.13 -12.54 0.48
N ASP A 7 -4.97 -12.88 -0.07
CA ASP A 7 -3.67 -12.64 0.58
C ASP A 7 -3.43 -11.13 0.72
N ALA A 8 -3.80 -10.32 -0.29
CA ALA A 8 -3.67 -8.87 -0.22
C ALA A 8 -4.56 -8.28 0.88
N LEU A 9 -5.79 -8.77 1.00
CA LEU A 9 -6.74 -8.34 2.02
C LEU A 9 -6.24 -8.69 3.44
N GLN A 10 -5.67 -9.88 3.64
CA GLN A 10 -5.10 -10.27 4.93
C GLN A 10 -3.96 -9.34 5.36
N ILE A 11 -3.09 -8.91 4.42
CA ILE A 11 -2.03 -7.94 4.73
C ILE A 11 -2.63 -6.58 5.09
N PHE A 12 -3.69 -6.16 4.40
CA PHE A 12 -4.41 -4.94 4.72
C PHE A 12 -5.04 -5.00 6.12
N GLU A 13 -5.70 -6.10 6.47
CA GLU A 13 -6.27 -6.33 7.79
C GLU A 13 -5.18 -6.33 8.88
N ALA A 14 -4.02 -6.93 8.60
CA ALA A 14 -2.87 -6.87 9.50
C ALA A 14 -2.39 -5.43 9.71
N ALA A 15 -2.26 -4.63 8.66
CA ALA A 15 -1.89 -3.21 8.78
C ALA A 15 -2.95 -2.43 9.58
N ASN A 16 -4.24 -2.67 9.31
CA ASN A 16 -5.34 -2.03 10.04
C ASN A 16 -5.35 -2.41 11.54
N SER A 17 -4.92 -3.62 11.90
CA SER A 17 -4.82 -4.06 13.30
C SER A 17 -3.71 -3.35 14.09
N LEU A 18 -2.77 -2.69 13.41
CA LEU A 18 -1.67 -1.97 14.04
C LEU A 18 -1.95 -0.48 14.27
N ILE A 19 -3.07 0.04 13.76
CA ILE A 19 -3.51 1.42 14.00
C ILE A 19 -3.61 1.68 15.51
N GLY A 20 -3.06 2.80 15.96
CA GLY A 20 -3.05 3.20 17.37
C GLY A 20 -1.98 2.52 18.24
N GLN A 21 -1.08 1.72 17.66
CA GLN A 21 0.09 1.21 18.37
C GLN A 21 1.11 2.34 18.60
N GLU A 22 1.85 2.30 19.71
CA GLU A 22 2.89 3.31 20.01
C GLU A 22 4.12 3.19 19.09
N SER A 23 4.32 2.02 18.48
CA SER A 23 5.44 1.78 17.57
C SER A 23 5.11 2.22 16.15
N SER A 24 6.03 2.94 15.51
CA SER A 24 5.91 3.22 14.09
C SER A 24 6.06 1.94 13.26
N HIS A 25 5.24 1.82 12.21
CA HIS A 25 5.20 0.62 11.39
C HIS A 25 5.02 0.92 9.90
N SER A 26 5.43 -0.04 9.08
CA SER A 26 5.27 -0.01 7.62
C SER A 26 5.05 -1.44 7.13
N ILE A 27 3.93 -1.69 6.47
CA ILE A 27 3.57 -3.00 5.94
C ILE A 27 3.30 -2.88 4.45
N MET A 28 3.72 -3.87 3.67
CA MET A 28 3.46 -3.86 2.23
C MET A 28 3.22 -5.25 1.68
N GLY A 29 2.24 -5.35 0.78
CA GLY A 29 2.08 -6.50 -0.08
C GLY A 29 3.01 -6.42 -1.28
N LEU A 30 3.52 -7.57 -1.72
CA LEU A 30 4.24 -7.75 -2.98
C LEU A 30 3.47 -8.77 -3.82
N GLY A 31 3.12 -8.43 -5.05
CA GLY A 31 2.23 -9.24 -5.89
C GLY A 31 0.85 -8.60 -6.05
N ASN A 32 -0.05 -9.31 -6.73
CA ASN A 32 -1.29 -8.73 -7.22
C ASN A 32 -2.17 -8.17 -6.08
N GLY A 33 -2.51 -6.88 -6.15
CA GLY A 33 -3.30 -6.17 -5.13
C GLY A 33 -2.51 -5.74 -3.89
N GLY A 34 -1.19 -5.99 -3.83
CA GLY A 34 -0.33 -5.58 -2.71
C GLY A 34 -0.09 -4.07 -2.62
N ASP A 35 -0.52 -3.31 -3.62
CA ASP A 35 -0.48 -1.85 -3.70
C ASP A 35 -1.57 -1.17 -2.86
N TRP A 36 -2.68 -1.85 -2.54
CA TRP A 36 -3.78 -1.32 -1.71
C TRP A 36 -3.32 -0.79 -0.36
N VAL A 37 -2.42 -1.54 0.29
CA VAL A 37 -1.86 -1.18 1.60
C VAL A 37 -1.05 0.13 1.52
N ARG A 38 -0.46 0.45 0.36
CA ARG A 38 0.26 1.71 0.12
C ARG A 38 -0.69 2.84 -0.21
N LEU A 39 -1.72 2.55 -0.99
CA LEU A 39 -2.75 3.54 -1.36
C LEU A 39 -3.43 4.11 -0.11
N HIS A 40 -3.72 3.26 0.87
CA HIS A 40 -4.38 3.65 2.12
C HIS A 40 -3.42 3.88 3.30
N ALA A 41 -2.12 4.01 3.04
CA ALA A 41 -1.12 4.18 4.09
C ALA A 41 -1.42 5.31 5.10
N PRO A 42 -1.97 6.48 4.71
CA PRO A 42 -2.32 7.53 5.67
C PRO A 42 -3.40 7.10 6.69
N VAL A 43 -4.44 6.41 6.23
CA VAL A 43 -5.52 5.90 7.10
C VAL A 43 -5.05 4.71 7.94
N LEU A 44 -4.09 3.95 7.42
CA LEU A 44 -3.46 2.83 8.11
C LEU A 44 -2.32 3.26 9.05
N GLU A 45 -2.10 4.55 9.29
CA GLU A 45 -1.04 5.08 10.16
C GLU A 45 0.37 4.56 9.83
N GLN A 46 0.65 4.27 8.56
CA GLN A 46 1.97 3.80 8.16
C GLN A 46 2.96 4.97 8.08
N GLU A 47 4.07 4.86 8.80
CA GLU A 47 5.07 5.93 8.90
C GLU A 47 5.78 6.19 7.56
N ILE A 48 6.01 5.14 6.78
CA ILE A 48 6.72 5.22 5.50
C ILE A 48 6.11 4.28 4.48
N VAL A 49 6.15 4.68 3.20
CA VAL A 49 5.67 3.90 2.07
C VAL A 49 6.72 3.86 0.96
N TYR A 50 6.98 2.66 0.45
CA TYR A 50 7.90 2.46 -0.67
C TYR A 50 7.18 2.50 -2.02
N ALA A 51 7.49 3.51 -2.84
CA ALA A 51 6.98 3.68 -4.19
C ALA A 51 8.09 3.50 -5.24
N THR A 52 7.72 3.38 -6.51
CA THR A 52 8.66 3.28 -7.63
C THR A 52 8.59 4.51 -8.54
N MET A 53 9.70 4.82 -9.23
CA MET A 53 9.74 5.79 -10.32
C MET A 53 9.45 5.14 -11.69
N MET A 54 9.36 3.81 -11.73
CA MET A 54 9.11 3.07 -12.96
C MET A 54 7.71 3.38 -13.49
N ASN A 55 7.60 3.50 -14.80
CA ASN A 55 6.33 3.77 -15.47
C ASN A 55 6.05 2.60 -16.43
N HIS A 56 5.45 1.53 -15.89
CA HIS A 56 5.10 0.33 -16.65
C HIS A 56 3.61 0.05 -16.55
N PHE A 57 3.06 -0.57 -17.59
CA PHE A 57 1.73 -1.14 -17.54
C PHE A 57 1.69 -2.25 -16.47
N ARG A 58 0.67 -2.25 -15.60
CA ARG A 58 0.39 -3.28 -14.57
C ARG A 58 1.43 -3.39 -13.44
N LEU A 59 1.85 -2.25 -12.87
CA LEU A 59 2.65 -2.23 -11.64
C LEU A 59 1.89 -2.84 -10.45
N SER A 60 0.57 -2.68 -10.40
CA SER A 60 -0.35 -3.25 -9.42
C SER A 60 -0.26 -4.78 -9.30
N ASP A 61 -0.02 -5.48 -10.42
CA ASP A 61 0.14 -6.94 -10.45
C ASP A 61 1.40 -7.40 -9.68
N LYS A 62 2.37 -6.48 -9.50
CA LYS A 62 3.56 -6.68 -8.68
C LYS A 62 3.43 -6.06 -7.29
N GLY A 63 2.28 -5.46 -6.97
CA GLY A 63 2.04 -4.70 -5.74
C GLY A 63 2.93 -3.46 -5.68
N LEU A 64 3.27 -2.88 -6.83
CA LEU A 64 4.06 -1.65 -6.92
C LEU A 64 3.15 -0.50 -7.36
N ILE A 65 3.48 0.71 -6.91
CA ILE A 65 2.78 1.93 -7.31
C ILE A 65 3.80 3.01 -7.68
N ASN A 66 3.52 3.76 -8.75
CA ASN A 66 4.35 4.89 -9.13
C ASN A 66 4.22 6.01 -8.08
N VAL A 67 5.30 6.72 -7.78
CA VAL A 67 5.27 7.81 -6.79
C VAL A 67 4.33 8.95 -7.19
N ARG A 68 4.16 9.22 -8.50
CA ARG A 68 3.25 10.25 -9.01
C ARG A 68 1.81 9.81 -8.79
N ASP A 69 1.47 8.62 -9.27
CA ASP A 69 0.14 8.03 -9.10
C ASP A 69 -0.27 7.94 -7.62
N LEU A 70 0.67 7.55 -6.73
CA LEU A 70 0.41 7.49 -5.29
C LEU A 70 0.09 8.88 -4.72
N ARG A 71 0.86 9.91 -5.08
CA ARG A 71 0.63 11.29 -4.62
C ARG A 71 -0.67 11.86 -5.16
N ASP A 72 -0.96 11.61 -6.42
CA ASP A 72 -2.20 12.07 -7.07
C ASP A 72 -3.41 11.38 -6.43
N ALA A 73 -3.31 10.09 -6.10
CA ALA A 73 -4.35 9.36 -5.39
C ALA A 73 -4.59 9.88 -3.98
N TRP A 74 -3.54 10.18 -3.22
CA TRP A 74 -3.68 10.77 -1.88
C TRP A 74 -4.31 12.17 -1.95
N ALA A 75 -3.89 12.99 -2.90
CA ALA A 75 -4.51 14.29 -3.12
C ALA A 75 -6.00 14.18 -3.47
N LEU A 76 -6.38 13.17 -4.27
CA LEU A 76 -7.77 12.91 -4.64
C LEU A 76 -8.62 12.42 -3.46
N MET A 77 -8.03 11.65 -2.54
CA MET A 77 -8.72 11.12 -1.35
C MET A 77 -8.70 12.10 -0.17
N GLU A 78 -8.08 13.27 -0.33
CA GLU A 78 -7.93 14.30 0.70
C GLU A 78 -7.25 13.76 1.98
N TYR A 79 -6.23 12.92 1.79
CA TYR A 79 -5.34 12.44 2.86
C TYR A 79 -4.25 13.46 3.22
#